data_AF-A0A2T4X533-F1
#
_entry.id   AF-A0A2T4X533-F1
#
_cell.length_a   1.000
_cell.length_b   1.000
_cell.length_c   1.000
_cell.angle_alpha   90.00
_cell.angle_beta   90.00
_cell.angle_gamma   90.00
#
_symmetry.space_group_name_H-M   'P 1'
#
loop_
_entity.id
_entity.type
_entity.pdbx_description
1 polymer ?
#
loop_
_entity_poly.entity_id
_entity_poly.type
_entity_poly.pdbx_seq_one_letter_code
_entity_poly.pdbx_strand_id
1 'polypeptide(L)'
;MNYLYYSLYQFYTRIIKVQKDFAPVINIAGVIALTQMAAIFAILNTAIYLWYGREIVVPYHGLLPGIVGLVLYFYNERYFRKKESEILAKIGGKSKPTKWIIVICSFVVVAFILWLWMEDGFYQIVCLILGREPNLFC
;
A
#
# COMPACT_ATOMS: atom_id res chain seq x y z
N MET A 1 9.08 2.15 -1.32
CA MET A 1 9.28 0.92 -0.53
C MET A 1 10.21 1.13 0.67
N ASN A 2 11.49 1.46 0.50
CA ASN A 2 12.42 1.66 1.64
C ASN A 2 11.94 2.74 2.65
N TYR A 3 11.34 3.82 2.15
CA TYR A 3 10.77 4.89 2.97
C TYR A 3 9.56 4.42 3.78
N LEU A 4 8.62 3.71 3.14
CA LEU A 4 7.46 3.09 3.78
C LEU A 4 7.89 2.06 4.83
N TYR A 5 8.89 1.23 4.52
CA TYR A 5 9.48 0.29 5.48
C TYR A 5 9.99 1.01 6.72
N TYR A 6 10.76 2.09 6.55
CA TYR A 6 11.25 2.90 7.67
C TYR A 6 10.12 3.52 8.49
N SER A 7 9.08 4.04 7.83
CA SER A 7 7.92 4.63 8.50
C SER A 7 7.16 3.62 9.34
N LEU A 8 6.91 2.43 8.79
CA LEU A 8 6.28 1.33 9.50
C LEU A 8 7.18 0.79 10.61
N TYR A 9 8.48 0.67 10.37
CA TYR A 9 9.46 0.28 11.40
C TYR A 9 9.40 1.25 12.59
N GLN A 10 9.43 2.56 12.33
CA GLN A 10 9.34 3.57 13.38
C GLN A 10 7.99 3.49 14.13
N PHE A 11 6.90 3.23 13.43
CA PHE A 11 5.56 3.04 14.02
C PHE A 11 5.48 1.80 14.91
N TYR A 12 5.87 0.62 14.40
CA TYR A 12 5.83 -0.65 15.13
C TYR A 12 6.81 -0.69 16.32
N THR A 13 7.99 -0.08 16.20
CA THR A 13 9.00 -0.09 17.26
C THR A 13 8.77 0.98 18.33
N ARG A 14 8.30 2.19 17.96
CA ARG A 14 8.11 3.29 18.94
C ARG A 14 6.71 3.38 19.53
N ILE A 15 5.67 3.08 18.76
CA ILE A 15 4.29 3.28 19.19
C ILE A 15 3.73 1.97 19.77
N ILE A 16 3.75 0.90 18.97
CA ILE A 16 3.13 -0.37 19.36
C ILE A 16 4.06 -1.23 20.23
N LYS A 17 5.38 -1.04 20.15
CA LYS A 17 6.41 -1.81 20.90
C LYS A 17 6.26 -3.34 20.72
N VAL A 18 5.95 -3.81 19.50
CA VAL A 18 5.69 -5.24 19.18
C VAL A 18 6.92 -6.16 19.34
N GLN A 19 8.07 -5.61 19.73
CA GLN A 19 9.35 -6.34 19.83
C GLN A 19 9.39 -7.47 20.88
N LYS A 20 8.34 -7.67 21.68
CA LYS A 20 8.36 -8.73 22.71
C LYS A 20 8.32 -10.14 22.12
N ASP A 21 7.62 -10.36 21.01
CA ASP A 21 7.34 -11.72 20.53
C ASP A 21 7.70 -11.99 19.06
N PHE A 22 7.78 -10.96 18.19
CA PHE A 22 8.07 -11.15 16.76
C PHE A 22 8.96 -10.05 16.16
N ALA A 23 9.78 -10.41 15.16
CA ALA A 23 10.59 -9.47 14.40
C ALA A 23 9.68 -8.46 13.65
N PRO A 24 9.92 -7.14 13.77
CA PRO A 24 9.10 -6.10 13.12
C PRO A 24 8.97 -6.31 11.60
N VAL A 25 10.00 -6.88 10.97
CA VAL A 25 10.08 -7.21 9.55
C VAL A 25 8.83 -7.97 9.06
N ILE A 26 8.33 -8.93 9.86
CA ILE A 26 7.20 -9.80 9.50
C ILE A 26 5.93 -8.96 9.31
N ASN A 27 5.58 -8.15 10.30
CA ASN A 27 4.39 -7.30 10.25
C ASN A 27 4.51 -6.21 9.18
N ILE A 28 5.70 -5.62 9.04
CA ILE A 28 5.97 -4.58 8.04
C ILE A 28 5.85 -5.14 6.62
N ALA A 29 6.38 -6.33 6.37
CA ALA A 29 6.27 -7.00 5.08
C ALA A 29 4.80 -7.29 4.72
N GLY A 30 3.98 -7.67 5.70
CA GLY A 30 2.53 -7.85 5.54
C GLY A 30 1.83 -6.57 5.11
N VAL A 31 2.04 -5.46 5.83
CA VAL A 31 1.42 -4.16 5.50
C VAL A 31 1.87 -3.67 4.11
N ILE A 32 3.15 -3.83 3.78
CA ILE A 32 3.68 -3.47 2.47
C ILE A 32 3.04 -4.32 1.36
N ALA A 33 2.93 -5.63 1.58
CA ALA A 33 2.30 -6.54 0.62
C ALA A 33 0.83 -6.21 0.41
N LEU A 34 0.08 -5.92 1.48
CA LEU A 34 -1.30 -5.46 1.40
C LEU A 34 -1.40 -4.15 0.58
N THR A 35 -0.52 -3.19 0.86
CA THR A 35 -0.51 -1.91 0.13
C THR A 35 -0.22 -2.12 -1.36
N GLN A 36 0.73 -2.98 -1.71
CA GLN A 36 1.05 -3.30 -3.11
C GLN A 36 -0.10 -4.02 -3.80
N MET A 37 -0.71 -4.99 -3.12
CA MET A 37 -1.87 -5.71 -3.62
C MET A 37 -3.01 -4.72 -3.91
N ALA A 38 -3.36 -3.85 -2.95
CA ALA A 38 -4.38 -2.83 -3.13
C ALA A 38 -4.09 -1.92 -4.34
N ALA A 39 -2.83 -1.48 -4.51
CA ALA A 39 -2.44 -0.67 -5.66
C ALA A 39 -2.59 -1.42 -7.00
N ILE A 40 -2.18 -2.70 -7.06
CA ILE A 40 -2.29 -3.53 -8.28
C ILE A 40 -3.76 -3.68 -8.67
N PHE A 41 -4.62 -4.04 -7.73
CA PHE A 41 -6.05 -4.25 -8.01
C PHE A 41 -6.78 -2.93 -8.29
N ALA A 42 -6.39 -1.81 -7.67
CA ALA A 42 -6.91 -0.50 -8.03
C ALA A 42 -6.58 -0.11 -9.48
N ILE A 43 -5.32 -0.33 -9.91
CA ILE A 43 -4.90 -0.07 -11.30
C ILE A 43 -5.63 -1.00 -12.27
N LEU A 44 -5.73 -2.29 -11.94
CA LEU A 44 -6.39 -3.28 -12.79
C LEU A 44 -7.87 -2.95 -12.98
N ASN A 45 -8.58 -2.58 -11.90
CA ASN A 45 -9.97 -2.13 -11.98
C ASN A 45 -10.14 -0.88 -12.83
N THR A 46 -9.23 0.08 -12.68
CA THR A 46 -9.23 1.30 -13.51
C THR A 46 -9.03 0.96 -14.99
N ALA A 47 -8.09 0.08 -15.32
CA ALA A 47 -7.82 -0.33 -16.70
C ALA A 47 -8.99 -1.07 -17.33
N ILE A 48 -9.60 -2.01 -16.59
CA ILE A 48 -10.78 -2.75 -17.07
C ILE A 48 -11.95 -1.81 -17.31
N TYR A 49 -12.19 -0.87 -16.40
CA TYR A 49 -13.23 0.14 -16.56
C TYR A 49 -13.03 0.98 -17.83
N LEU A 50 -11.79 1.44 -18.08
CA LEU A 50 -11.47 2.26 -19.25
C LEU A 50 -11.61 1.50 -20.58
N TRP A 51 -11.34 0.19 -20.59
CA TRP A 51 -11.38 -0.61 -21.80
C TRP A 51 -12.76 -1.23 -22.10
N TYR A 52 -13.51 -1.61 -21.07
CA TYR A 52 -14.74 -2.38 -21.23
C TYR A 52 -16.00 -1.69 -20.66
N GLY A 53 -15.86 -0.51 -20.04
CA GLY A 53 -16.97 0.20 -19.42
C GLY A 53 -17.43 -0.41 -18.08
N ARG A 54 -18.48 0.17 -17.49
CA ARG A 54 -18.98 -0.18 -16.14
C ARG A 54 -19.49 -1.61 -15.98
N GLU A 55 -19.83 -2.27 -17.07
CA GLU A 55 -20.54 -3.56 -17.02
C GLU A 55 -19.64 -4.73 -16.62
N ILE A 56 -18.30 -4.53 -16.60
CA ILE A 56 -17.33 -5.57 -16.25
C ILE A 56 -16.52 -5.13 -15.03
N VAL A 57 -17.18 -4.91 -13.90
CA VAL A 57 -16.47 -4.92 -12.61
C VAL A 57 -16.17 -6.38 -12.31
N VAL A 58 -14.96 -6.85 -12.63
CA VAL A 58 -14.60 -8.24 -12.38
C VAL A 58 -14.63 -8.47 -10.87
N PRO A 59 -15.60 -9.25 -10.34
CA PRO A 59 -15.56 -9.60 -8.94
C PRO A 59 -14.44 -10.64 -8.81
N TYR A 60 -13.23 -10.20 -8.47
CA TYR A 60 -12.17 -11.16 -8.20
C TYR A 60 -12.63 -12.01 -7.04
N HIS A 61 -12.74 -13.31 -7.27
CA HIS A 61 -12.89 -14.28 -6.21
C HIS A 61 -11.79 -14.00 -5.18
N GLY A 62 -12.13 -13.83 -3.90
CA GLY A 62 -11.19 -13.35 -2.86
C GLY A 62 -9.90 -14.17 -2.72
N LEU A 63 -9.90 -15.38 -3.30
CA LEU A 63 -8.74 -16.24 -3.49
C LEU A 63 -7.62 -15.61 -4.34
N LEU A 64 -7.94 -14.88 -5.41
CA LEU A 64 -6.93 -14.26 -6.29
C LEU A 64 -6.17 -13.12 -5.57
N PRO A 65 -6.85 -12.14 -4.92
CA PRO A 65 -6.16 -11.19 -4.04
C PRO A 65 -5.36 -11.88 -2.94
N GLY A 66 -5.90 -12.94 -2.33
CA GLY A 66 -5.21 -13.71 -1.30
C GLY A 66 -3.88 -14.30 -1.77
N ILE A 67 -3.85 -14.94 -2.95
CA ILE A 67 -2.63 -15.51 -3.53
C ILE A 67 -1.63 -14.40 -3.87
N VAL A 68 -2.07 -13.32 -4.52
CA VAL A 68 -1.20 -12.19 -4.87
C VAL A 68 -0.59 -11.57 -3.62
N GLY A 69 -1.40 -11.32 -2.59
CA GLY A 69 -0.95 -10.80 -1.30
C GLY A 69 0.08 -11.70 -0.63
N LEU A 70 -0.14 -13.02 -0.66
CA LEU A 70 0.78 -14.00 -0.08
C LEU A 70 2.12 -14.08 -0.83
N VAL A 71 2.10 -14.04 -2.17
CA VAL A 71 3.33 -13.98 -2.98
C VAL A 71 4.11 -12.69 -2.69
N LEU A 72 3.42 -11.54 -2.65
CA LEU A 72 4.04 -10.26 -2.32
C LEU A 72 4.61 -10.27 -0.89
N TYR A 73 3.92 -10.89 0.05
CA TYR A 73 4.40 -11.04 1.42
C TYR A 73 5.74 -11.77 1.48
N PHE A 74 5.84 -12.97 0.90
CA PHE A 74 7.10 -13.73 0.90
C PHE A 74 8.23 -13.00 0.17
N TYR A 75 7.91 -12.32 -0.94
CA TYR A 75 8.88 -11.50 -1.67
C TYR A 75 9.42 -10.36 -0.79
N ASN A 76 8.53 -9.60 -0.17
CA ASN A 76 8.90 -8.45 0.67
C ASN A 76 9.64 -8.89 1.93
N GLU A 77 9.17 -9.94 2.60
CA GLU A 77 9.81 -10.48 3.80
C GLU A 77 11.26 -10.87 3.51
N ARG A 78 11.50 -11.63 2.43
CA ARG A 78 12.84 -12.04 2.02
C ARG A 78 13.73 -10.86 1.62
N TYR A 79 13.15 -9.87 0.93
CA TYR A 79 13.86 -8.66 0.53
C TYR A 79 14.27 -7.80 1.73
N PHE A 80 13.33 -7.49 2.63
CA PHE A 80 13.57 -6.61 3.77
C PHE A 80 14.41 -7.27 4.86
N ARG A 81 14.25 -8.57 5.11
CA ARG A 81 15.11 -9.29 6.07
C ARG A 81 16.60 -9.16 5.73
N LYS A 82 16.96 -9.09 4.44
CA LYS A 82 18.35 -8.94 4.00
C LYS A 82 18.83 -7.48 3.99
N LYS A 83 17.94 -6.52 3.77
CA LYS A 83 18.28 -5.11 3.56
C LYS A 83 17.89 -4.17 4.70
N GLU A 84 17.34 -4.70 5.79
CA GLU A 84 16.85 -3.93 6.92
C GLU A 84 17.93 -2.97 7.46
N SER A 85 19.12 -3.49 7.77
CA SER A 85 20.22 -2.70 8.33
C SER A 85 20.67 -1.59 7.38
N GLU A 86 20.72 -1.85 6.07
CA GLU A 86 21.06 -0.87 5.03
C GLU A 86 20.00 0.25 4.96
N ILE A 87 18.71 -0.11 4.98
CA ILE A 87 17.60 0.84 4.92
C ILE A 87 17.59 1.75 6.16
N LEU A 88 17.79 1.15 7.34
CA LEU A 88 17.83 1.88 8.61
C LEU A 88 19.06 2.80 8.69
N ALA A 89 20.23 2.36 8.21
CA ALA A 89 21.43 3.21 8.15
C ALA A 89 21.24 4.39 7.20
N LYS A 90 20.71 4.14 5.99
CA LYS A 90 20.50 5.15 4.95
C LYS A 90 19.54 6.26 5.37
N ILE A 91 18.47 5.92 6.09
CA ILE A 91 17.47 6.90 6.53
C ILE A 91 17.80 7.43 7.94
N GLY A 92 18.46 6.62 8.77
CA GLY A 92 18.97 6.99 10.09
C GLY A 92 19.97 8.15 10.04
N GLY A 93 20.77 8.26 8.98
CA GLY A 93 21.69 9.40 8.77
C GLY A 93 21.02 10.73 8.38
N LYS A 94 19.71 10.74 8.05
CA LYS A 94 19.01 11.97 7.64
C LYS A 94 18.59 12.84 8.82
N SER A 95 18.40 14.14 8.55
CA SER A 95 17.92 15.11 9.52
C SER A 95 16.53 14.75 10.06
N LYS A 96 16.24 15.14 11.31
CA LYS A 96 14.95 14.91 11.98
C LYS A 96 13.72 15.40 11.16
N PRO A 97 13.70 16.60 10.55
CA PRO A 97 12.55 17.04 9.77
C PRO A 97 12.32 16.18 8.52
N THR A 98 13.38 15.78 7.81
CA THR A 98 13.25 14.91 6.63
C THR A 98 12.65 13.55 6.97
N LYS A 99 12.99 12.98 8.13
CA LYS A 99 12.38 11.71 8.61
C LYS A 99 10.88 11.85 8.84
N TRP A 100 10.44 12.97 9.43
CA TRP A 100 9.02 13.23 9.66
C TRP A 100 8.25 13.40 8.36
N ILE A 101 8.78 14.14 7.40
CA ILE A 101 8.17 14.28 6.06
C ILE A 101 8.03 12.93 5.39
N ILE A 102 9.08 12.09 5.43
CA ILE A 102 9.03 10.73 4.88
C ILE A 102 7.90 9.90 5.51
N VAL A 103 7.75 9.97 6.84
CA VAL A 103 6.70 9.25 7.56
C VAL A 103 5.32 9.73 7.14
N ILE A 104 5.07 11.04 7.18
CA ILE A 104 3.77 11.62 6.83
C ILE A 104 3.42 11.29 5.37
N CYS A 105 4.33 11.54 4.43
CA CYS A 105 4.11 11.24 3.01
C CYS A 105 3.84 9.74 2.79
N SER A 106 4.54 8.84 3.49
CA SER A 106 4.31 7.40 3.35
C SER A 106 2.92 6.99 3.83
N PHE A 107 2.45 7.54 4.96
CA PHE A 107 1.10 7.27 5.45
C PHE A 107 0.02 7.85 4.55
N VAL A 108 0.22 9.06 4.01
CA VAL A 108 -0.71 9.67 3.03
C VAL A 108 -0.82 8.81 1.78
N VAL A 109 0.30 8.30 1.26
CA VAL A 109 0.29 7.40 0.09
C VAL A 109 -0.43 6.09 0.38
N VAL A 110 -0.21 5.48 1.54
CA VAL A 110 -0.93 4.25 1.94
C VAL A 110 -2.43 4.51 2.06
N ALA A 111 -2.84 5.58 2.74
CA ALA A 111 -4.24 5.95 2.90
C ALA A 111 -4.90 6.19 1.54
N PHE A 112 -4.22 6.90 0.63
CA PHE A 112 -4.70 7.12 -0.73
C PHE A 112 -4.87 5.82 -1.52
N ILE A 113 -3.91 4.90 -1.47
CA ILE A 113 -4.01 3.60 -2.16
C ILE A 113 -5.17 2.76 -1.60
N LEU A 114 -5.33 2.73 -0.28
CA LEU A 114 -6.43 2.00 0.35
C LEU A 114 -7.79 2.61 -0.01
N TRP A 115 -7.89 3.94 -0.03
CA TRP A 115 -9.09 4.65 -0.47
C TRP A 115 -9.46 4.33 -1.93
N LEU A 116 -8.47 4.30 -2.83
CA LEU A 116 -8.67 3.88 -4.23
C LEU A 116 -9.22 2.45 -4.34
N TRP A 117 -8.80 1.56 -3.44
CA TRP A 117 -9.15 0.16 -3.48
C TRP A 117 -10.49 -0.17 -2.79
N MET A 118 -10.82 0.48 -1.67
CA MET A 118 -11.96 0.10 -0.82
C MET A 118 -13.23 0.95 -0.97
N GLU A 119 -13.12 2.27 -1.21
CA GLU A 119 -14.27 3.20 -1.10
C GLU A 119 -14.73 3.76 -2.44
N ASP A 120 -14.73 2.93 -3.49
CA ASP A 120 -15.04 3.37 -4.86
C ASP A 120 -14.17 4.53 -5.35
N GLY A 121 -13.02 4.80 -4.70
CA GLY A 121 -12.15 5.92 -5.01
C GLY A 121 -11.65 5.88 -6.45
N PHE A 122 -11.46 4.69 -7.01
CA PHE A 122 -11.15 4.53 -8.43
C PHE A 122 -12.31 4.99 -9.33
N TYR A 123 -13.57 4.70 -8.99
CA TYR A 123 -14.72 5.19 -9.75
C TYR A 123 -14.82 6.70 -9.71
N GLN A 124 -14.58 7.31 -8.54
CA GLN A 124 -14.59 8.76 -8.40
C GLN A 124 -13.52 9.42 -9.27
N ILE A 125 -12.29 8.88 -9.30
CA ILE A 125 -11.22 9.37 -10.17
C ILE A 125 -11.59 9.20 -11.64
N VAL A 126 -12.12 8.06 -12.03
CA VAL A 126 -12.48 7.83 -13.43
C VAL A 126 -13.64 8.75 -13.88
N CYS A 127 -14.65 8.97 -13.04
CA CYS A 127 -15.70 9.95 -13.32
C CYS A 127 -15.13 11.37 -13.47
N LEU A 128 -14.17 11.75 -12.62
CA LEU A 128 -13.52 13.06 -12.66
C LEU A 128 -12.65 13.25 -13.93
N ILE A 129 -11.95 12.20 -14.37
CA ILE A 129 -11.18 12.21 -15.64
C ILE A 129 -12.11 12.29 -16.86
N LEU A 130 -13.24 11.60 -16.82
CA LEU A 130 -14.23 11.57 -17.90
C LEU A 130 -15.20 12.76 -17.89
N GLY A 131 -15.06 13.70 -16.95
CA GLY A 131 -15.91 14.87 -16.82
C GLY A 131 -17.37 14.57 -16.47
N ARG A 132 -17.66 13.43 -15.83
CA ARG A 132 -19.01 13.03 -15.39
C ARG A 132 -19.20 13.33 -13.90
N GLU A 133 -20.38 13.84 -13.53
CA GLU A 133 -20.69 14.05 -12.11
C GLU A 133 -20.74 12.72 -11.35
N PRO A 134 -20.07 12.63 -10.17
CA PRO A 134 -20.02 11.40 -9.38
C PRO A 134 -21.39 11.01 -8.79
N ASN A 135 -22.38 11.91 -8.80
CA ASN A 135 -23.67 11.76 -8.13
C ASN A 135 -24.85 11.42 -9.06
N LEU A 136 -24.70 11.50 -10.39
CA LEU A 136 -25.86 11.40 -11.30
C LEU A 136 -26.04 10.05 -11.98
N PHE A 137 -25.07 9.16 -11.92
CA PHE A 137 -25.22 7.77 -12.33
C PHE A 137 -24.25 6.92 -11.53
N CYS A 138 -24.63 6.54 -10.32
CA CYS A 138 -24.08 5.42 -9.54
C CYS A 138 -25.25 4.56 -9.12
#